data_AF-A0A919NQV5-F1
#
_entry.id   AF-A0A919NQV5-F1
#
_cell.length_a   1.000
_cell.length_b   1.000
_cell.length_c   1.000
_cell.angle_alpha   90.00
_cell.angle_beta   90.00
_cell.angle_gamma   90.00
#
_symmetry.space_group_name_H-M   'P 1'
#
loop_
_entity.id
_entity.type
_entity.pdbx_description
1 polymer ?
#
loop_
_entity_poly.entity_id
_entity_poly.type
_entity_poly.pdbx_seq_one_letter_code
_entity_poly.pdbx_strand_id
1 'polypeptide(L)'
;MRFSTGAVRDYVRKRCGGPDLPLTIDEARAFRAWYELAGHAAVTTWENGDVWGSDFRDGGDNDPSGGSELPDIYFFTGHGICQSQPTATSPDFLLVCGNFGKPNRVNIGLQSRWGNAPGNLQFLFLDASCPMDLISISNDWFPVFRGLHVATGNSGTNSQDTLDSSNRGSQFAARTAGLPGWLEWLFPQESVGNAWMHTGTIDVQSGCSAVVIAAGRDRDEAIDRRENERITDGRPDPVPNWFAWRWRTA
;
A
#
# COMPACT_ATOMS: atom_id res chain seq x y z
N MET A 1 -9.18 -5.67 -13.31
CA MET A 1 -9.46 -4.87 -12.11
C MET A 1 -9.21 -3.41 -12.42
N ARG A 2 -9.80 -2.53 -11.63
CA ARG A 2 -9.56 -1.09 -11.60
C ARG A 2 -8.41 -0.82 -10.63
N PHE A 3 -7.46 0.01 -11.03
CA PHE A 3 -6.36 0.37 -10.14
C PHE A 3 -6.15 1.88 -10.11
N SER A 4 -5.71 2.39 -8.96
CA SER A 4 -5.25 3.76 -8.80
C SER A 4 -3.81 3.76 -8.33
N THR A 5 -3.10 4.85 -8.60
CA THR A 5 -1.86 5.13 -7.88
C THR A 5 -1.79 6.56 -7.39
N GLY A 6 -1.12 6.74 -6.26
CA GLY A 6 -0.73 8.04 -5.72
C GLY A 6 0.78 8.08 -5.47
N ALA A 7 1.46 9.05 -6.07
CA ALA A 7 2.90 9.24 -5.88
C ALA A 7 3.19 10.64 -5.37
N VAL A 8 3.94 10.78 -4.27
CA VAL A 8 4.29 12.10 -3.74
C VAL A 8 5.80 12.22 -3.65
N ARG A 9 6.36 13.14 -4.44
CA ARG A 9 7.79 13.45 -4.53
C ARG A 9 8.16 14.69 -3.73
N ASP A 10 7.37 15.75 -3.87
CA ASP A 10 7.74 17.10 -3.43
C ASP A 10 7.21 17.38 -2.00
N TYR A 11 8.08 17.32 -0.99
CA TYR A 11 7.75 17.57 0.43
C TYR A 11 8.43 18.83 1.00
N VAL A 12 9.71 19.06 0.68
CA VAL A 12 10.54 20.13 1.28
C VAL A 12 10.04 21.49 0.83
N ARG A 13 9.91 21.69 -0.49
CA ARG A 13 9.43 22.94 -1.08
C ARG A 13 8.03 23.32 -0.56
N LYS A 14 7.26 22.33 -0.15
CA LYS A 14 5.86 22.45 0.30
C LYS A 14 5.72 22.44 1.82
N ARG A 15 6.81 22.30 2.58
CA ARG A 15 6.80 22.22 4.04
C ARG A 15 5.90 21.09 4.56
N CYS A 16 5.82 19.99 3.82
CA CYS A 16 4.99 18.84 4.17
C CYS A 16 5.68 17.90 5.18
N GLY A 17 7.00 18.03 5.37
CA GLY A 17 7.81 17.21 6.27
C GLY A 17 8.56 16.10 5.53
N GLY A 18 9.74 15.74 6.03
CA GLY A 18 10.64 14.79 5.35
C GLY A 18 11.42 15.41 4.17
N PRO A 19 12.43 14.69 3.63
CA PRO A 19 13.10 15.06 2.39
C PRO A 19 12.19 14.83 1.17
N ASP A 20 12.55 15.42 0.04
CA ASP A 20 11.91 15.06 -1.25
C ASP A 20 12.28 13.62 -1.63
N LEU A 21 11.38 12.93 -2.32
CA LEU A 21 11.53 11.54 -2.76
C LEU A 21 11.54 11.47 -4.30
N PRO A 22 12.65 11.89 -4.96
CA PRO A 22 12.73 12.09 -6.41
C PRO A 22 12.28 10.90 -7.26
N LEU A 23 12.34 9.66 -6.77
CA LEU A 23 12.08 8.45 -7.56
C LEU A 23 10.62 7.96 -7.51
N THR A 24 9.83 8.40 -6.53
CA THR A 24 8.42 7.99 -6.32
C THR A 24 7.52 8.10 -7.56
N ILE A 25 7.65 9.18 -8.35
CA ILE A 25 6.82 9.37 -9.56
C ILE A 25 7.20 8.36 -10.64
N ASP A 26 8.50 8.14 -10.86
CA ASP A 26 8.98 7.18 -11.85
C ASP A 26 8.61 5.76 -11.44
N GLU A 27 8.67 5.47 -10.15
CA GLU A 27 8.22 4.20 -9.57
C GLU A 27 6.73 3.94 -9.83
N ALA A 28 5.86 4.90 -9.52
CA ALA A 28 4.42 4.75 -9.75
C ALA A 28 4.10 4.62 -11.24
N ARG A 29 4.80 5.33 -12.12
CA ARG A 29 4.66 5.19 -13.57
C ARG A 29 5.08 3.80 -14.04
N ALA A 30 6.16 3.26 -13.50
CA ALA A 30 6.59 1.91 -13.83
C ALA A 30 5.58 0.86 -13.32
N PHE A 31 5.01 1.04 -12.12
CA PHE A 31 3.91 0.21 -11.63
C PHE A 31 2.71 0.24 -12.58
N ARG A 32 2.25 1.43 -12.98
CA ARG A 32 1.12 1.62 -13.91
C ARG A 32 1.35 0.88 -15.23
N ALA A 33 2.55 0.99 -15.81
CA ALA A 33 2.86 0.37 -17.09
C ALA A 33 2.65 -1.15 -17.08
N TRP A 34 3.00 -1.83 -15.97
CA TRP A 34 2.76 -3.27 -15.82
C TRP A 34 1.28 -3.61 -15.69
N TYR A 35 0.53 -2.83 -14.90
CA TYR A 35 -0.90 -3.06 -14.70
C TYR A 35 -1.71 -2.77 -15.97
N GLU A 36 -1.36 -1.73 -16.73
CA GLU A 36 -1.94 -1.44 -18.05
C GLU A 36 -1.59 -2.53 -19.06
N LEU A 37 -0.33 -3.01 -19.07
CA LEU A 37 0.09 -4.12 -19.92
C LEU A 37 -0.67 -5.42 -19.62
N ALA A 38 -1.03 -5.65 -18.35
CA ALA A 38 -1.89 -6.74 -17.91
C ALA A 38 -3.38 -6.54 -18.22
N GLY A 39 -3.76 -5.39 -18.80
CA GLY A 39 -5.15 -5.07 -19.17
C GLY A 39 -6.01 -4.60 -18.00
N HIS A 40 -5.41 -4.13 -16.91
CA HIS A 40 -6.13 -3.44 -15.84
C HIS A 40 -6.45 -1.99 -16.22
N ALA A 41 -7.53 -1.46 -15.66
CA ALA A 41 -8.03 -0.13 -15.99
C ALA A 41 -7.57 0.87 -14.93
N ALA A 42 -6.83 1.90 -15.34
CA ALA A 42 -6.48 2.99 -14.44
C ALA A 42 -7.74 3.81 -14.12
N VAL A 43 -7.94 4.11 -12.83
CA VAL A 43 -8.95 5.04 -12.32
C VAL A 43 -8.30 6.40 -12.12
N THR A 44 -7.26 6.45 -11.28
CA THR A 44 -6.44 7.65 -11.10
C THR A 44 -4.95 7.34 -11.15
N THR A 45 -4.20 8.36 -11.56
CA THR A 45 -2.75 8.33 -11.70
C THR A 45 -2.13 9.57 -11.06
N TRP A 46 -2.58 9.87 -9.83
CA TRP A 46 -2.25 11.10 -9.14
C TRP A 46 -0.77 11.21 -8.78
N GLU A 47 -0.26 12.44 -8.87
CA GLU A 47 1.12 12.79 -8.58
C GLU A 47 1.15 14.09 -7.76
N ASN A 48 2.01 14.16 -6.74
CA ASN A 48 2.23 15.31 -5.86
C ASN A 48 0.94 15.93 -5.29
N GLY A 49 0.64 17.16 -5.74
CA GLY A 49 -0.43 18.00 -5.20
C GLY A 49 -1.83 17.44 -5.44
N ASP A 50 -1.94 16.40 -6.26
CA ASP A 50 -3.18 15.68 -6.56
C ASP A 50 -3.42 14.49 -5.63
N VAL A 51 -2.44 14.10 -4.79
CA VAL A 51 -2.61 13.04 -3.78
C VAL A 51 -3.01 13.66 -2.43
N TRP A 52 -4.26 13.46 -2.04
CA TRP A 52 -4.89 14.12 -0.91
C TRP A 52 -5.11 13.15 0.24
N GLY A 53 -5.31 13.68 1.44
CA GLY A 53 -5.55 12.82 2.60
C GLY A 53 -6.92 12.16 2.52
N SER A 54 -7.87 12.81 1.84
CA SER A 54 -9.21 12.31 1.54
C SER A 54 -9.19 11.01 0.74
N ASP A 55 -8.14 10.79 -0.04
CA ASP A 55 -7.98 9.58 -0.84
C ASP A 55 -7.88 8.33 0.04
N PHE A 56 -7.48 8.47 1.30
CA PHE A 56 -7.24 7.36 2.22
C PHE A 56 -8.24 7.31 3.38
N ARG A 57 -9.07 8.34 3.56
CA ARG A 57 -10.01 8.45 4.68
C ARG A 57 -11.36 7.87 4.30
N ASP A 58 -12.03 7.31 5.30
CA ASP A 58 -13.40 6.85 5.16
C ASP A 58 -14.28 7.32 6.34
N GLY A 59 -15.33 8.10 6.05
CA GLY A 59 -16.36 8.52 7.01
C GLY A 59 -16.69 10.01 7.04
N GLY A 60 -16.03 10.86 6.25
CA GLY A 60 -16.37 12.30 6.23
C GLY A 60 -15.62 13.20 5.25
N ASP A 61 -14.53 12.70 4.65
CA ASP A 61 -13.69 13.42 3.67
C ASP A 61 -13.18 12.39 2.68
N ASN A 62 -14.09 11.78 1.94
CA ASN A 62 -13.78 10.68 1.03
C ASN A 62 -13.72 11.21 -0.41
N ASP A 63 -12.79 10.71 -1.23
CA ASP A 63 -12.75 11.05 -2.65
C ASP A 63 -13.37 9.94 -3.53
N PRO A 64 -14.64 10.11 -3.96
CA PRO A 64 -15.32 9.13 -4.80
C PRO A 64 -14.79 9.08 -6.24
N SER A 65 -13.90 10.01 -6.63
CA SER A 65 -13.35 10.10 -8.00
C SER A 65 -12.15 9.18 -8.24
N GLY A 66 -11.61 8.55 -7.20
CA GLY A 66 -10.48 7.61 -7.39
C GLY A 66 -9.63 7.30 -6.18
N GLY A 67 -9.95 7.87 -5.00
CA GLY A 67 -9.36 7.47 -3.72
C GLY A 67 -9.67 6.00 -3.40
N SER A 68 -9.36 5.55 -2.19
CA SER A 68 -9.54 4.17 -1.70
C SER A 68 -10.97 3.59 -1.79
N GLU A 69 -11.95 4.33 -2.29
CA GLU A 69 -13.30 3.87 -2.53
C GLU A 69 -13.50 3.26 -3.94
N LEU A 70 -12.91 3.87 -4.98
CA LEU A 70 -13.26 3.51 -6.36
C LEU A 70 -12.46 2.32 -6.96
N PRO A 71 -11.13 2.23 -6.82
CA PRO A 71 -10.35 1.18 -7.41
C PRO A 71 -10.44 -0.12 -6.59
N ASP A 72 -10.12 -1.23 -7.24
CA ASP A 72 -9.96 -2.51 -6.55
C ASP A 72 -8.54 -2.66 -5.98
N ILE A 73 -7.58 -1.90 -6.55
CA ILE A 73 -6.15 -1.91 -6.21
C ILE A 73 -5.64 -0.48 -6.07
N TYR A 74 -4.89 -0.17 -5.00
CA TYR A 74 -4.27 1.14 -4.84
C TYR A 74 -2.77 0.97 -4.52
N PHE A 75 -1.92 1.58 -5.35
CA PHE A 75 -0.48 1.69 -5.08
C PHE A 75 -0.13 3.11 -4.63
N PHE A 76 0.39 3.25 -3.43
CA PHE A 76 0.91 4.52 -2.91
C PHE A 76 2.42 4.44 -2.74
N THR A 77 3.14 5.45 -3.22
CA THR A 77 4.57 5.64 -2.95
C THR A 77 4.85 7.06 -2.46
N GLY A 78 5.55 7.16 -1.33
CA GLY A 78 5.74 8.43 -0.63
C GLY A 78 6.21 8.27 0.81
N HIS A 79 5.91 9.25 1.65
CA HIS A 79 6.22 9.21 3.08
C HIS A 79 5.06 8.60 3.87
N GLY A 80 5.41 7.79 4.87
CA GLY A 80 4.61 7.63 6.06
C GLY A 80 5.23 8.40 7.21
N ILE A 81 5.16 7.89 8.44
CA ILE A 81 5.85 8.47 9.59
C ILE A 81 6.46 7.37 10.45
N CYS A 82 7.79 7.23 10.34
CA CYS A 82 8.55 6.38 11.25
C CYS A 82 8.65 7.00 12.64
N GLN A 83 8.34 6.20 13.65
CA GLN A 83 8.39 6.62 15.04
C GLN A 83 9.73 6.28 15.67
N SER A 84 10.08 7.02 16.73
CA SER A 84 11.18 6.66 17.60
C SER A 84 10.68 5.66 18.64
N GLN A 85 11.00 4.38 18.47
CA GLN A 85 10.55 3.27 19.35
C GLN A 85 9.01 3.16 19.44
N PRO A 86 8.36 2.65 18.38
CA PRO A 86 6.92 2.42 18.40
C PRO A 86 6.52 1.46 19.53
N THR A 87 5.32 1.69 20.06
CA THR A 87 4.63 0.84 21.04
C THR A 87 3.32 0.34 20.46
N ALA A 88 2.68 -0.62 21.12
CA ALA A 88 1.48 -1.28 20.57
C ALA A 88 0.31 -0.32 20.26
N THR A 89 0.21 0.84 20.92
CA THR A 89 -0.85 1.82 20.65
C THR A 89 -0.38 2.98 19.79
N SER A 90 0.80 2.86 19.20
CA SER A 90 1.35 3.95 18.41
C SER A 90 0.70 3.95 17.03
N PRO A 91 0.30 5.12 16.54
CA PRO A 91 -0.43 5.19 15.27
C PRO A 91 0.49 5.06 14.07
N ASP A 92 0.02 4.37 13.03
CA ASP A 92 0.67 4.39 11.73
C ASP A 92 0.08 5.51 10.86
N PHE A 93 0.91 6.05 9.96
CA PHE A 93 0.51 7.19 9.15
C PHE A 93 0.91 7.06 7.69
N LEU A 94 0.06 7.63 6.84
CA LEU A 94 0.44 8.14 5.53
C LEU A 94 0.64 9.66 5.63
N LEU A 95 1.72 10.15 5.04
CA LEU A 95 1.98 11.57 4.89
C LEU A 95 1.84 11.95 3.43
N VAL A 96 0.80 12.72 3.13
CA VAL A 96 0.56 13.26 1.80
C VAL A 96 0.80 14.76 1.78
N CYS A 97 1.03 15.27 0.57
CA CYS A 97 1.31 16.69 0.33
C CYS A 97 0.30 17.30 -0.68
N GLY A 98 -0.96 16.88 -0.57
CA GLY A 98 -2.07 17.39 -1.38
C GLY A 98 -2.55 18.80 -1.00
N ASN A 99 -3.61 19.29 -1.65
CA ASN A 99 -4.27 20.56 -1.36
C ASN A 99 -3.32 21.78 -1.35
N PHE A 100 -2.73 22.08 -2.51
CA PHE A 100 -1.76 23.16 -2.73
C PHE A 100 -0.42 22.97 -2.00
N GLY A 101 -0.07 21.73 -1.65
CA GLY A 101 1.18 21.40 -0.97
C GLY A 101 1.12 21.71 0.51
N LYS A 102 0.04 21.31 1.19
CA LYS A 102 -0.06 21.37 2.64
C LYS A 102 0.16 19.97 3.21
N PRO A 103 0.91 19.83 4.32
CA PRO A 103 1.05 18.55 5.00
C PRO A 103 -0.33 18.03 5.40
N ASN A 104 -0.61 16.78 5.07
CA ASN A 104 -1.78 16.09 5.58
C ASN A 104 -1.38 14.70 6.08
N ARG A 105 -1.60 14.46 7.36
CA ARG A 105 -1.29 13.19 8.02
C ARG A 105 -2.58 12.39 8.12
N VAL A 106 -2.60 11.22 7.50
CA VAL A 106 -3.69 10.26 7.64
C VAL A 106 -3.27 9.26 8.69
N ASN A 107 -3.96 9.25 9.84
CA ASN A 107 -3.80 8.19 10.82
C ASN A 107 -4.58 6.97 10.33
N ILE A 108 -3.87 5.89 10.04
CA ILE A 108 -4.44 4.72 9.35
C ILE A 108 -5.50 4.06 10.25
N GLY A 109 -5.16 3.66 11.48
CA GLY A 109 -6.11 2.94 12.33
C GLY A 109 -7.33 3.74 12.77
N LEU A 110 -7.23 5.07 12.86
CA LEU A 110 -8.35 5.92 13.25
C LEU A 110 -9.21 6.40 12.07
N GLN A 111 -8.62 6.63 10.89
CA GLN A 111 -9.29 7.37 9.81
C GLN A 111 -9.56 6.54 8.56
N SER A 112 -8.98 5.34 8.44
CA SER A 112 -9.08 4.53 7.24
C SER A 112 -9.92 3.28 7.48
N ARG A 113 -10.92 3.06 6.63
CA ARG A 113 -11.71 1.84 6.54
C ARG A 113 -11.73 1.51 5.05
N TRP A 114 -11.25 0.34 4.65
CA TRP A 114 -11.03 0.02 3.25
C TRP A 114 -11.79 -1.23 2.84
N GLY A 115 -12.35 -1.18 1.64
CA GLY A 115 -13.21 -2.21 1.07
C GLY A 115 -14.63 -2.27 1.63
N ASN A 116 -15.03 -1.36 2.53
CA ASN A 116 -16.44 -1.23 2.92
C ASN A 116 -17.25 -0.56 1.83
N ALA A 117 -18.53 -0.94 1.70
CA ALA A 117 -19.50 -0.24 0.88
C ALA A 117 -19.58 1.26 1.24
N PRO A 118 -19.55 2.18 0.25
CA PRO A 118 -19.62 1.94 -1.20
C PRO A 118 -18.27 1.61 -1.90
N GLY A 119 -17.17 1.58 -1.15
CA GLY A 119 -15.83 1.31 -1.64
C GLY A 119 -15.59 -0.13 -2.11
N ASN A 120 -14.58 -0.31 -2.98
CA ASN A 120 -14.26 -1.60 -3.63
C ASN A 120 -12.81 -2.06 -3.41
N LEU A 121 -12.03 -1.36 -2.58
CA LEU A 121 -10.60 -1.65 -2.45
C LEU A 121 -10.36 -3.02 -1.83
N GLN A 122 -9.75 -3.91 -2.62
CA GLN A 122 -9.36 -5.26 -2.23
C GLN A 122 -7.86 -5.34 -1.91
N PHE A 123 -7.03 -4.55 -2.60
CA PHE A 123 -5.57 -4.60 -2.43
C PHE A 123 -4.98 -3.20 -2.23
N LEU A 124 -4.27 -3.02 -1.12
CA LEU A 124 -3.56 -1.78 -0.83
C LEU A 124 -2.06 -2.03 -0.73
N PHE A 125 -1.30 -1.34 -1.56
CA PHE A 125 0.14 -1.47 -1.63
C PHE A 125 0.79 -0.15 -1.20
N LEU A 126 1.38 -0.13 -0.01
CA LEU A 126 1.98 1.06 0.57
C LEU A 126 3.50 0.99 0.52
N ASP A 127 4.08 1.57 -0.52
CA ASP A 127 5.51 1.80 -0.54
C ASP A 127 5.88 3.13 0.14
N ALA A 128 5.85 3.12 1.45
CA ALA A 128 6.10 4.32 2.23
C ALA A 128 6.92 4.06 3.48
N SER A 129 7.40 5.14 4.09
CA SER A 129 8.14 5.12 5.35
C SER A 129 7.29 4.67 6.53
N CYS A 130 7.55 3.45 7.03
CA CYS A 130 6.92 2.87 8.22
C CYS A 130 5.37 2.96 8.33
N PRO A 131 4.58 2.72 7.26
CA PRO A 131 3.12 2.77 7.35
C PRO A 131 2.50 1.56 8.08
N MET A 132 3.30 0.57 8.48
CA MET A 132 2.83 -0.69 9.07
C MET A 132 3.78 -1.15 10.18
N ASP A 133 3.81 -0.51 11.34
CA ASP A 133 4.76 -0.92 12.37
C ASP A 133 4.39 -2.29 12.99
N LEU A 134 5.39 -3.17 13.14
CA LEU A 134 5.17 -4.54 13.63
C LEU A 134 4.57 -4.60 15.04
N ILE A 135 4.84 -3.59 15.88
CA ILE A 135 4.38 -3.56 17.27
C ILE A 135 2.94 -3.05 17.33
N SER A 136 2.54 -2.11 16.46
CA SER A 136 1.21 -1.50 16.42
C SER A 136 0.21 -2.25 15.55
N ILE A 137 0.66 -3.12 14.63
CA ILE A 137 -0.18 -3.68 13.55
C ILE A 137 -1.51 -4.29 14.02
N SER A 138 -1.53 -5.00 15.15
CA SER A 138 -2.76 -5.62 15.65
C SER A 138 -3.80 -4.61 16.14
N ASN A 139 -3.35 -3.46 16.63
CA ASN A 139 -4.22 -2.40 17.13
C ASN A 139 -4.58 -1.39 16.03
N ASP A 140 -3.63 -1.03 15.17
CA ASP A 140 -3.84 0.02 14.18
C ASP A 140 -4.44 -0.52 12.87
N TRP A 141 -4.01 -1.70 12.41
CA TRP A 141 -4.41 -2.18 11.08
C TRP A 141 -5.66 -3.06 11.07
N PHE A 142 -5.96 -3.80 12.12
CA PHE A 142 -7.15 -4.69 12.10
C PHE A 142 -8.48 -3.94 11.88
N PRO A 143 -8.71 -2.76 12.49
CA PRO A 143 -9.95 -1.99 12.26
C PRO A 143 -10.12 -1.47 10.83
N VAL A 144 -9.04 -1.41 10.06
CA VAL A 144 -8.99 -0.86 8.70
C VAL A 144 -9.64 -1.79 7.69
N PHE A 145 -9.54 -3.10 7.91
CA PHE A 145 -10.09 -4.11 7.00
C PHE A 145 -11.62 -4.18 7.11
N ARG A 146 -12.33 -3.58 6.15
CA ARG A 146 -13.80 -3.65 6.03
C ARG A 146 -14.31 -4.28 4.73
N GLY A 147 -13.44 -5.04 4.08
CA GLY A 147 -13.63 -5.65 2.77
C GLY A 147 -12.32 -5.71 2.00
N LEU A 148 -11.27 -5.04 2.49
CA LEU A 148 -9.89 -5.21 2.03
C LEU A 148 -9.42 -6.67 2.20
N HIS A 149 -8.69 -7.19 1.21
CA HIS A 149 -8.16 -8.56 1.22
C HIS A 149 -6.76 -8.59 1.80
N VAL A 150 -5.84 -7.84 1.18
CA VAL A 150 -4.41 -7.83 1.50
C VAL A 150 -3.88 -6.40 1.48
N ALA A 151 -3.09 -6.06 2.49
CA ALA A 151 -2.29 -4.85 2.51
C ALA A 151 -0.80 -5.18 2.62
N THR A 152 0.04 -4.42 1.93
CA THR A 152 1.49 -4.48 2.03
C THR A 152 2.04 -3.13 2.50
N GLY A 153 3.18 -3.17 3.18
CA GLY A 153 3.88 -1.97 3.61
C GLY A 153 5.19 -2.26 4.30
N ASN A 154 5.68 -1.29 5.06
CA ASN A 154 6.98 -1.37 5.71
C ASN A 154 6.88 -1.01 7.20
N SER A 155 7.75 -1.61 8.02
CA SER A 155 7.96 -1.30 9.43
C SER A 155 9.40 -0.89 9.66
N GLY A 156 9.61 0.10 10.51
CA GLY A 156 10.94 0.61 10.81
C GLY A 156 10.91 1.62 11.95
N THR A 157 12.00 2.34 12.11
CA THR A 157 12.12 3.42 13.09
C THR A 157 12.60 4.69 12.40
N ASN A 158 12.60 5.81 13.11
CA ASN A 158 13.17 7.07 12.61
C ASN A 158 14.66 6.98 12.17
N SER A 159 15.34 5.85 12.42
CA SER A 159 16.72 5.56 12.04
C SER A 159 16.88 4.38 11.08
N GLN A 160 15.77 3.69 10.75
CA GLN A 160 15.72 2.47 9.96
C GLN A 160 14.45 2.52 9.12
N ASP A 161 14.55 3.11 7.93
CA ASP A 161 13.42 3.43 7.06
C ASP A 161 13.57 2.80 5.66
N THR A 162 12.49 2.80 4.89
CA THR A 162 12.53 2.58 3.45
C THR A 162 13.26 3.72 2.75
N LEU A 163 14.12 3.38 1.80
CA LEU A 163 14.76 4.35 0.90
C LEU A 163 13.85 4.58 -0.31
N ASP A 164 14.01 5.77 -0.89
CA ASP A 164 13.43 6.14 -2.18
C ASP A 164 13.94 5.18 -3.27
N SER A 165 13.02 4.57 -4.02
CA SER A 165 13.33 3.53 -5.00
C SER A 165 12.72 3.83 -6.35
N SER A 166 13.49 3.67 -7.43
CA SER A 166 12.94 3.70 -8.80
C SER A 166 12.45 2.33 -9.28
N ASN A 167 12.78 1.27 -8.54
CA ASN A 167 12.70 -0.10 -9.04
C ASN A 167 11.63 -0.93 -8.33
N ARG A 168 11.37 -0.66 -7.05
CA ARG A 168 10.51 -1.51 -6.20
C ARG A 168 9.11 -1.64 -6.79
N GLY A 169 8.45 -0.55 -7.16
CA GLY A 169 7.14 -0.56 -7.81
C GLY A 169 7.10 -1.34 -9.12
N SER A 170 8.10 -1.17 -10.00
CA SER A 170 8.19 -1.95 -11.25
C SER A 170 8.34 -3.44 -10.99
N GLN A 171 9.24 -3.83 -10.07
CA GLN A 171 9.50 -5.23 -9.79
C GLN A 171 8.33 -5.91 -9.09
N PHE A 172 7.67 -5.18 -8.19
CA PHE A 172 6.47 -5.65 -7.51
C PHE A 172 5.31 -5.81 -8.51
N ALA A 173 5.12 -4.83 -9.40
CA ALA A 173 4.07 -4.88 -10.40
C ALA A 173 4.29 -5.99 -11.44
N ALA A 174 5.53 -6.20 -11.90
CA ALA A 174 5.86 -7.28 -12.82
C ALA A 174 5.45 -8.67 -12.27
N ARG A 175 5.51 -8.85 -10.95
CA ARG A 175 5.15 -10.10 -10.27
C ARG A 175 3.67 -10.20 -9.90
N THR A 176 2.96 -9.08 -9.78
CA THR A 176 1.57 -9.07 -9.27
C THR A 176 0.53 -8.79 -10.33
N ALA A 177 0.86 -8.05 -11.39
CA ALA A 177 -0.09 -7.58 -12.41
C ALA A 177 -0.80 -8.73 -13.15
N GLY A 178 -0.18 -9.91 -13.26
CA GLY A 178 -0.77 -11.04 -13.99
C GLY A 178 -0.85 -10.78 -15.49
N LEU A 179 0.31 -10.89 -16.15
CA LEU A 179 0.41 -10.63 -17.59
C LEU A 179 -0.56 -11.50 -18.42
N PRO A 180 -0.98 -11.05 -19.60
CA PRO A 180 -1.83 -11.84 -20.48
C PRO A 180 -1.16 -13.19 -20.82
N GLY A 181 -1.94 -14.25 -21.03
CA GLY A 181 -1.41 -15.63 -21.12
C GLY A 181 -0.29 -15.88 -22.15
N TRP A 182 -0.14 -15.03 -23.18
CA TRP A 182 0.99 -15.12 -24.13
C TRP A 182 2.31 -14.53 -23.60
N LEU A 183 2.25 -13.72 -22.53
CA LEU A 183 3.39 -13.12 -21.81
C LEU A 183 3.60 -13.71 -20.41
N GLU A 184 2.66 -14.49 -19.87
CA GLU A 184 2.71 -15.02 -18.49
C GLU A 184 3.99 -15.83 -18.21
N TRP A 185 4.55 -16.51 -19.21
CA TRP A 185 5.79 -17.27 -19.06
C TRP A 185 7.03 -16.40 -18.80
N LEU A 186 7.01 -15.11 -19.19
CA LEU A 186 8.12 -14.17 -18.94
C LEU A 186 8.14 -13.71 -17.48
N PHE A 187 6.95 -13.49 -16.90
CA PHE A 187 6.77 -13.07 -15.52
C PHE A 187 5.56 -13.79 -14.92
N PRO A 188 5.78 -15.00 -14.37
CA PRO A 188 4.73 -15.73 -13.68
C PRO A 188 4.19 -14.91 -12.53
N GLN A 189 2.87 -14.85 -12.42
CA GLN A 189 2.22 -14.11 -11.35
C GLN A 189 2.46 -14.78 -9.99
N GLU A 190 2.96 -14.00 -9.04
CA GLU A 190 3.10 -14.37 -7.64
C GLU A 190 1.90 -13.89 -6.82
N SER A 191 1.71 -14.49 -5.64
CA SER A 191 0.81 -13.90 -4.65
C SER A 191 1.34 -12.54 -4.21
N VAL A 192 0.43 -11.64 -3.83
CA VAL A 192 0.77 -10.29 -3.37
C VAL A 192 1.79 -10.33 -2.23
N GLY A 193 1.55 -11.21 -1.24
CA GLY A 193 2.44 -11.34 -0.10
C GLY A 193 3.83 -11.85 -0.46
N ASN A 194 3.97 -12.80 -1.41
CA ASN A 194 5.29 -13.30 -1.81
C ASN A 194 6.05 -12.27 -2.64
N ALA A 195 5.38 -11.62 -3.58
CA ALA A 195 5.97 -10.55 -4.37
C ALA A 195 6.53 -9.44 -3.48
N TRP A 196 5.77 -9.00 -2.46
CA TRP A 196 6.23 -7.96 -1.54
C TRP A 196 7.38 -8.41 -0.64
N MET A 197 7.41 -9.66 -0.19
CA MET A 197 8.56 -10.19 0.58
C MET A 197 9.83 -10.33 -0.27
N HIS A 198 9.72 -10.31 -1.61
CA HIS A 198 10.86 -10.27 -2.52
C HIS A 198 11.30 -8.84 -2.82
N THR A 199 10.37 -7.93 -3.11
CA THR A 199 10.67 -6.59 -3.60
C THR A 199 10.67 -5.53 -2.51
N GLY A 200 9.83 -5.67 -1.49
CA GLY A 200 9.72 -4.73 -0.36
C GLY A 200 10.96 -4.70 0.55
N THR A 201 11.90 -5.64 0.38
CA THR A 201 13.22 -5.59 1.05
C THR A 201 14.30 -4.94 0.19
N ILE A 202 13.98 -4.55 -1.04
CA ILE A 202 14.90 -3.82 -1.92
C ILE A 202 14.84 -2.35 -1.52
N ASP A 203 15.99 -1.70 -1.45
CA ASP A 203 16.13 -0.28 -1.11
C ASP A 203 15.52 0.07 0.27
N VAL A 204 15.62 -0.79 1.27
CA VAL A 204 15.27 -0.47 2.67
C VAL A 204 16.52 -0.48 3.54
N GLN A 205 16.57 0.35 4.58
CA GLN A 205 17.68 0.37 5.53
C GLN A 205 17.74 -0.93 6.34
N SER A 206 18.93 -1.35 6.76
CA SER A 206 19.08 -2.53 7.62
C SER A 206 18.29 -2.36 8.92
N GLY A 207 17.50 -3.38 9.26
CA GLY A 207 16.56 -3.33 10.38
C GLY A 207 15.13 -2.85 10.02
N CYS A 208 14.92 -2.29 8.82
CA CYS A 208 13.58 -2.08 8.27
C CYS A 208 13.02 -3.43 7.77
N SER A 209 11.70 -3.60 7.85
CA SER A 209 11.01 -4.82 7.45
C SER A 209 9.93 -4.55 6.42
N ALA A 210 9.86 -5.39 5.39
CA ALA A 210 8.67 -5.51 4.55
C ALA A 210 7.59 -6.26 5.34
N VAL A 211 6.34 -5.83 5.23
CA VAL A 211 5.19 -6.35 5.97
C VAL A 211 4.05 -6.64 5.02
N VAL A 212 3.35 -7.75 5.24
CA VAL A 212 2.06 -8.05 4.60
C VAL A 212 1.07 -8.52 5.66
N ILE A 213 -0.17 -8.08 5.54
CA ILE A 213 -1.31 -8.51 6.36
C ILE A 213 -2.50 -8.86 5.46
N ALA A 214 -3.23 -9.90 5.83
CA ALA A 214 -4.48 -10.29 5.19
C ALA A 214 -5.54 -10.63 6.25
N ALA A 215 -6.81 -10.43 5.87
CA ALA A 215 -7.97 -10.78 6.68
C ALA A 215 -8.70 -12.00 6.11
N GLY A 216 -9.33 -12.79 6.97
CA GLY A 216 -10.16 -13.93 6.59
C GLY A 216 -11.25 -14.24 7.61
N ARG A 217 -12.19 -15.10 7.23
CA ARG A 217 -13.27 -15.59 8.10
C ARG A 217 -12.75 -16.47 9.22
N ASP A 218 -11.69 -17.19 8.96
CA ASP A 218 -11.00 -18.06 9.91
C ASP A 218 -9.48 -17.93 9.75
N ARG A 219 -8.74 -18.53 10.69
CA ARG A 219 -7.27 -18.47 10.72
C ARG A 219 -6.66 -18.98 9.42
N ASP A 220 -7.21 -20.06 8.86
CA ASP A 220 -6.65 -20.73 7.70
C ASP A 220 -6.90 -19.90 6.44
N GLU A 221 -8.09 -19.29 6.29
CA GLU A 221 -8.35 -18.34 5.20
C GLU A 221 -7.44 -17.11 5.28
N ALA A 222 -7.25 -16.53 6.47
CA ALA A 222 -6.37 -15.37 6.62
C ALA A 222 -4.91 -15.70 6.22
N ILE A 223 -4.41 -16.88 6.62
CA ILE A 223 -3.09 -17.36 6.20
C ILE A 223 -3.04 -17.64 4.71
N ASP A 224 -4.04 -18.33 4.15
CA ASP A 224 -4.09 -18.66 2.73
C ASP A 224 -4.08 -17.39 1.87
N ARG A 225 -4.85 -16.37 2.25
CA ARG A 225 -4.84 -15.09 1.54
C ARG A 225 -3.47 -14.40 1.60
N ARG A 226 -2.87 -14.35 2.79
CA ARG A 226 -1.51 -13.79 2.99
C ARG A 226 -0.46 -14.47 2.12
N GLU A 227 -0.53 -15.80 1.99
CA GLU A 227 0.48 -16.62 1.29
C GLU A 227 0.21 -16.77 -0.20
N ASN A 228 -1.05 -16.84 -0.61
CA ASN A 228 -1.43 -17.38 -1.92
C ASN A 228 -2.32 -16.44 -2.74
N GLU A 229 -2.93 -15.39 -2.17
CA GLU A 229 -3.86 -14.56 -2.92
C GLU A 229 -3.15 -13.71 -3.98
N ARG A 230 -3.65 -13.85 -5.21
CA ARG A 230 -3.27 -13.03 -6.38
C ARG A 230 -4.42 -12.08 -6.69
N ILE A 231 -4.10 -10.93 -7.28
CA ILE A 231 -5.12 -9.95 -7.66
C ILE A 231 -6.13 -10.53 -8.68
N THR A 232 -5.72 -11.51 -9.47
CA THR A 232 -6.55 -12.15 -10.52
C THR A 232 -7.41 -13.30 -10.02
N ASP A 233 -7.29 -13.71 -8.74
CA ASP A 233 -7.99 -14.90 -8.21
C ASP A 233 -9.51 -14.71 -8.17
N GLY A 234 -10.01 -13.47 -8.15
CA GLY A 234 -11.44 -13.17 -8.10
C GLY A 234 -12.12 -13.68 -6.82
N ARG A 235 -11.38 -13.67 -5.69
CA ARG A 235 -11.90 -14.13 -4.40
C ARG A 235 -13.02 -13.19 -3.92
N PRO A 236 -14.01 -13.70 -3.18
CA PRO A 236 -15.00 -12.84 -2.53
C PRO A 236 -14.36 -12.00 -1.43
N ASP A 237 -14.99 -10.88 -1.09
CA ASP A 237 -14.56 -10.04 0.03
C ASP A 237 -14.50 -10.85 1.33
N PRO A 238 -13.43 -10.73 2.14
CA PRO A 238 -13.30 -11.47 3.38
C PRO A 238 -14.34 -10.98 4.39
N VAL A 239 -14.83 -11.91 5.22
CA VAL A 239 -15.59 -11.58 6.43
C VAL A 239 -14.59 -11.51 7.59
N PRO A 240 -14.10 -10.33 8.01
CA PRO A 240 -12.91 -10.26 8.84
C PRO A 240 -13.20 -10.74 10.27
N ASN A 241 -12.70 -11.90 10.64
CA ASN A 241 -12.68 -12.42 12.01
C ASN A 241 -11.27 -12.78 12.47
N TRP A 242 -10.40 -13.09 11.50
CA TRP A 242 -9.01 -13.46 11.73
C TRP A 242 -8.10 -12.66 10.82
N PHE A 243 -6.90 -12.37 11.34
CA PHE A 243 -5.86 -11.66 10.64
C PHE A 243 -4.58 -12.48 10.67
N ALA A 244 -3.87 -12.50 9.55
CA ALA A 244 -2.55 -13.09 9.45
C ALA A 244 -1.60 -12.06 8.85
N TRP A 245 -0.48 -11.81 9.53
CA TRP A 245 0.60 -10.99 9.00
C TRP A 245 1.92 -11.74 9.05
N ARG A 246 2.87 -11.31 8.22
CA ARG A 246 4.25 -11.77 8.25
C ARG A 246 5.16 -10.63 7.81
N TRP A 247 6.43 -10.75 8.12
CA TRP A 247 7.42 -9.75 7.77
C TRP A 247 8.75 -10.37 7.38
N ARG A 248 9.57 -9.58 6.69
CA ARG A 248 10.94 -9.92 6.36
C ARG A 248 11.82 -8.69 6.58
N THR A 249 12.84 -8.83 7.42
CA THR A 249 13.79 -7.77 7.76
C THR A 249 15.00 -7.83 6.83
N ALA A 250 15.49 -6.65 6.41
CA ALA A 250 16.71 -6.48 5.62
C ALA A 250 17.99 -6.46 6.48
#